data_AF-A0A833G7B5-F1
#
_entry.id   AF-A0A833G7B5-F1
#
_cell.length_a   1.000
_cell.length_b   1.000
_cell.length_c   1.000
_cell.angle_alpha   90.00
_cell.angle_beta   90.00
_cell.angle_gamma   90.00
#
_symmetry.space_group_name_H-M   'P 1'
#
loop_
_entity.id
_entity.type
_entity.pdbx_description
1 polymer ?
#
loop_
_entity_poly.entity_id
_entity_poly.type
_entity_poly.pdbx_seq_one_letter_code
_entity_poly.pdbx_strand_id
1 'polypeptide(L)'
;MLWYRRGDCRLARRAQAFAGWGRRVFVWLSLAAALPLAGCGTKGFSIEDAIPDRSILTNAISRKPSPPADPVVTSDEVTIRNAVTSAAVDEVADNGLGWANAGTGSRGTIREIRE
;
A
#
# COMPACT_ATOMS: atom_id res chain seq x y z
N MET A 1 -56.44 -28.54 63.24
CA MET A 1 -56.29 -29.21 61.93
C MET A 1 -56.95 -28.29 60.91
N LEU A 2 -56.33 -27.72 59.89
CA LEU A 2 -55.08 -27.97 59.17
C LEU A 2 -54.48 -26.62 58.72
N TRP A 3 -53.20 -26.64 58.40
CA TRP A 3 -52.36 -25.52 57.99
C TRP A 3 -52.68 -24.97 56.60
N TYR A 4 -52.53 -23.67 56.38
CA TYR A 4 -52.13 -23.15 55.07
C TYR A 4 -51.15 -21.98 55.22
N ARG A 5 -49.85 -22.30 55.13
CA ARG A 5 -48.79 -21.35 54.82
C ARG A 5 -49.08 -20.76 53.43
N ARG A 6 -49.19 -19.43 53.31
CA ARG A 6 -48.89 -18.76 52.04
C ARG A 6 -47.81 -17.73 52.29
N GLY A 7 -46.65 -18.01 51.70
CA GLY A 7 -45.39 -17.36 51.99
C GLY A 7 -45.34 -15.90 51.60
N ASP A 8 -44.47 -15.24 52.34
CA ASP A 8 -43.89 -13.92 52.10
C ASP A 8 -43.66 -13.59 50.62
N CYS A 9 -44.33 -12.55 50.11
CA CYS A 9 -43.86 -11.81 48.95
C CYS A 9 -43.07 -10.58 49.40
N ARG A 10 -41.88 -10.81 49.97
CA ARG A 10 -40.88 -9.76 50.28
C ARG A 10 -39.99 -9.38 49.09
N LEU A 11 -40.35 -9.75 47.85
CA LEU A 11 -39.49 -9.53 46.67
C LEU A 11 -39.95 -8.41 45.72
N ALA A 12 -41.10 -7.76 45.95
CA ALA A 12 -41.59 -6.73 45.04
C ALA A 12 -40.91 -5.34 45.19
N ARG A 13 -39.94 -5.17 46.09
CA ARG A 13 -39.41 -3.84 46.48
C ARG A 13 -37.97 -3.55 46.04
N ARG A 14 -37.49 -4.11 44.92
CA ARG A 14 -36.19 -3.72 44.34
C ARG A 14 -36.21 -3.27 42.89
N ALA A 15 -37.36 -3.24 42.22
CA ALA A 15 -37.40 -3.01 40.78
C ALA A 15 -37.39 -1.54 40.34
N GLN A 16 -37.39 -0.53 41.22
CA GLN A 16 -37.62 0.87 40.78
C GLN A 16 -36.62 1.94 41.25
N ALA A 17 -35.47 1.59 41.83
CA ALA A 17 -34.57 2.61 42.39
C ALA A 17 -33.56 3.24 41.39
N PHE A 18 -33.52 2.83 40.12
CA PHE A 18 -32.52 3.33 39.16
C PHE A 18 -33.09 3.77 37.80
N ALA A 19 -34.37 4.12 37.74
CA ALA A 19 -35.00 4.66 36.54
C ALA A 19 -34.67 6.16 36.38
N GLY A 20 -33.49 6.49 35.86
CA GLY A 20 -33.20 7.83 35.34
C GLY A 20 -31.76 8.29 35.55
N TRP A 21 -31.30 8.33 36.81
CA TRP A 21 -29.96 8.81 37.15
C TRP A 21 -28.88 7.80 36.74
N GLY A 22 -29.10 6.51 37.02
CA GLY A 22 -28.16 5.44 36.68
C GLY A 22 -27.90 5.34 35.18
N ARG A 23 -28.90 5.60 34.33
CA ARG A 23 -28.78 5.47 32.87
C ARG A 23 -27.88 6.55 32.25
N ARG A 24 -27.98 7.80 32.73
CA ARG A 24 -27.08 8.88 32.31
C ARG A 24 -25.66 8.65 32.78
N VAL A 25 -25.49 8.25 34.05
CA VAL A 25 -24.16 7.94 34.60
C VAL A 25 -23.52 6.78 33.84
N PHE A 26 -24.27 5.72 33.54
CA PHE A 26 -23.78 4.56 32.80
C PHE A 26 -23.37 4.92 31.38
N VAL A 27 -24.16 5.75 30.65
CA VAL A 27 -23.81 6.22 29.31
C VAL A 27 -22.51 7.03 29.31
N TRP A 28 -22.35 7.96 30.27
CA TRP A 28 -21.12 8.75 30.38
C TRP A 28 -19.90 7.90 30.76
N LEU A 29 -20.07 6.92 31.66
CA LEU A 29 -19.01 5.98 32.05
C LEU A 29 -18.60 5.08 30.89
N SER A 30 -19.56 4.57 30.12
CA SER A 30 -19.28 3.75 28.93
C SER A 30 -18.60 4.56 27.82
N LEU A 31 -19.01 5.82 27.59
CA LEU A 31 -18.39 6.69 26.59
C LEU A 31 -16.95 7.07 27.00
N ALA A 32 -16.73 7.42 28.27
CA ALA A 32 -15.41 7.69 28.84
C ALA A 32 -14.48 6.46 28.75
N ALA A 33 -15.00 5.26 28.99
CA ALA A 33 -14.24 4.02 28.87
C ALA A 33 -13.91 3.65 27.42
N ALA A 34 -14.76 4.01 26.44
CA ALA A 34 -14.53 3.70 25.01
C ALA A 34 -13.57 4.68 24.31
N LEU A 35 -13.49 5.93 24.77
CA LEU A 35 -12.60 6.97 24.24
C LEU A 35 -11.11 6.55 24.11
N PRO A 36 -10.47 5.88 25.10
CA PRO A 36 -9.08 5.46 24.96
C PRO A 36 -8.86 4.31 23.96
N LEU A 37 -9.88 3.50 23.63
CA LEU A 37 -9.74 2.42 22.63
C LEU A 37 -9.75 2.94 21.19
N ALA A 38 -10.31 4.13 20.93
CA ALA A 38 -10.31 4.75 19.61
C ALA A 38 -8.94 5.33 19.20
N GLY A 39 -7.96 5.35 20.12
CA GLY A 39 -6.64 5.96 19.91
C GLY A 39 -5.55 5.05 19.34
N CYS A 40 -5.80 3.75 19.12
CA CYS A 40 -4.76 2.81 18.69
C CYS A 40 -4.31 2.94 17.21
N GLY A 41 -4.81 3.92 16.46
CA GLY A 41 -4.53 4.07 15.02
C GLY A 41 -3.87 5.38 14.58
N THR A 42 -3.58 6.32 15.48
CA THR A 42 -3.13 7.67 15.10
C THR A 42 -1.64 7.93 15.30
N LYS A 43 -0.80 6.88 15.27
CA LYS A 43 0.64 7.08 15.11
C LYS A 43 0.88 7.29 13.61
N GLY A 44 1.17 8.52 13.22
CA GLY A 44 1.31 8.95 11.83
C GLY A 44 2.14 7.96 11.02
N PHE A 45 1.49 7.28 10.09
CA PHE A 45 2.17 6.49 9.08
C PHE A 45 2.76 7.49 8.08
N SER A 46 4.03 7.84 8.27
CA SER A 46 4.78 8.61 7.29
C SER A 46 5.10 7.67 6.13
N ILE A 47 4.79 8.08 4.90
CA ILE A 47 5.17 7.33 3.69
C ILE A 47 6.70 7.14 3.62
N GLU A 48 7.46 8.01 4.30
CA GLU A 48 8.90 7.94 4.49
C GLU A 48 9.35 6.76 5.38
N ASP A 49 8.51 6.29 6.32
CA ASP A 49 8.79 5.14 7.20
C ASP A 49 8.31 3.83 6.56
N ALA A 50 7.41 3.95 5.58
CA ALA A 50 6.91 2.87 4.72
C ALA A 50 7.70 2.75 3.41
N ILE A 51 8.90 3.32 3.34
CA ILE A 51 9.75 3.20 2.16
C ILE A 51 9.96 1.70 1.89
N PRO A 52 9.47 1.18 0.76
CA PRO A 52 9.79 -0.17 0.32
C PRO A 52 11.30 -0.29 0.25
N ASP A 53 11.81 -1.42 0.71
CA ASP A 53 13.22 -1.81 0.68
C ASP A 53 14.02 -1.08 -0.42
N ARG A 54 14.95 -0.19 -0.01
CA ARG A 54 15.80 0.56 -0.93
C ARG A 54 16.78 -0.33 -1.71
N SER A 55 16.82 -1.63 -1.41
CA SER A 55 17.51 -2.62 -2.23
C SER A 55 16.79 -2.87 -3.57
N ILE A 56 15.48 -2.60 -3.65
CA ILE A 56 14.73 -2.64 -4.91
C ILE A 56 14.95 -1.31 -5.65
N LEU A 57 16.04 -1.29 -6.40
CA LEU A 57 16.27 -0.35 -7.49
C LEU A 57 15.27 -0.64 -8.62
N THR A 58 14.00 -0.29 -8.42
CA THR A 58 13.14 -0.06 -9.59
C THR A 58 13.65 1.21 -10.27
N ASN A 59 13.77 1.20 -11.59
CA ASN A 59 14.27 2.31 -12.39
C ASN A 59 13.27 3.48 -12.42
N ALA A 60 12.80 3.92 -11.25
CA ALA A 60 11.83 4.98 -11.08
C ALA A 60 12.53 6.32 -11.35
N ILE A 61 12.23 6.88 -12.52
CA ILE A 61 12.74 8.16 -12.97
C ILE A 61 12.17 9.24 -12.03
N SER A 62 13.03 9.86 -11.22
CA SER A 62 12.62 10.99 -10.39
C SER A 62 12.20 12.14 -11.31
N ARG A 63 10.93 12.59 -11.21
CA ARG A 63 10.39 13.77 -11.92
C ARG A 63 10.94 15.10 -11.36
N LYS A 64 12.21 15.13 -10.95
CA LYS A 64 12.88 16.40 -10.66
C LYS A 64 13.06 17.15 -11.98
N PRO A 65 12.97 18.49 -12.00
CA PRO A 65 13.36 19.26 -13.16
C PRO A 65 14.79 18.87 -13.52
N SER A 66 14.98 18.28 -14.70
CA SER A 66 16.30 17.90 -15.15
C SER A 66 17.11 19.19 -15.34
N PRO A 67 18.37 19.27 -14.86
CA PRO A 67 19.25 20.36 -15.27
C PRO A 67 19.33 20.40 -16.80
N PRO A 68 19.67 21.57 -17.40
CA PRO A 68 19.81 21.67 -18.85
C PRO A 68 20.72 20.54 -19.36
N ALA A 69 20.21 19.76 -20.31
CA ALA A 69 20.88 18.58 -20.80
C ALA A 69 22.22 18.97 -21.41
N ASP A 70 23.27 18.22 -21.07
CA ASP A 70 24.58 18.36 -21.70
C ASP A 70 24.43 18.13 -23.21
N PRO A 71 24.95 19.02 -24.08
CA PRO A 71 24.85 18.88 -25.53
C PRO A 71 25.44 17.57 -26.04
N VAL A 72 26.49 17.04 -25.39
CA VAL A 72 27.08 15.74 -25.74
C VAL A 72 26.10 14.61 -25.41
N VAL A 73 25.53 14.62 -24.20
CA VAL A 73 24.53 13.62 -23.78
C VAL A 73 23.30 13.65 -24.68
N THR A 74 22.87 14.84 -25.10
CA THR A 74 21.73 15.00 -26.02
C THR A 74 22.05 14.42 -27.40
N SER A 75 23.25 14.64 -27.92
CA SER A 75 23.69 14.08 -29.21
C SER A 75 23.77 12.55 -29.16
N ASP A 76 24.29 12.00 -28.05
CA ASP A 76 24.38 10.55 -27.85
C ASP A 76 22.98 9.92 -27.77
N GLU A 77 22.06 10.52 -27.02
CA GLU A 77 20.68 10.06 -26.91
C GLU A 77 19.98 10.04 -28.28
N VAL A 78 20.14 11.12 -29.06
CA VAL A 78 19.58 11.19 -30.42
C VAL A 78 20.19 10.10 -31.32
N THR A 79 21.51 9.89 -31.22
CA THR A 79 22.21 8.87 -32.02
C THR A 79 21.71 7.47 -31.68
N ILE A 80 21.61 7.13 -30.40
CA ILE A 80 21.08 5.85 -29.92
C ILE A 80 19.64 5.67 -30.37
N ARG A 81 18.80 6.71 -30.20
CA ARG A 81 17.39 6.66 -30.59
C ARG A 81 17.23 6.40 -32.07
N ASN A 82 17.96 7.16 -32.91
CA ASN A 82 17.93 6.99 -34.36
C ASN A 82 18.41 5.59 -34.78
N ALA A 83 19.47 5.06 -34.15
CA ALA A 83 19.96 3.71 -34.43
C ALA A 83 18.91 2.64 -34.09
N VAL A 84 18.22 2.77 -32.95
CA VAL A 84 17.18 1.82 -32.52
C VAL A 84 15.93 1.93 -33.39
N THR A 85 15.44 3.14 -33.67
CA THR A 85 14.20 3.32 -34.45
C THR A 85 14.36 3.02 -35.93
N SER A 86 15.59 3.11 -36.46
CA SER A 86 15.87 2.76 -37.86
C SER A 86 16.13 1.26 -38.05
N ALA A 87 16.18 0.48 -36.97
CA ALA A 87 16.34 -0.96 -37.08
C ALA A 87 15.04 -1.57 -37.62
N ALA A 88 15.12 -2.20 -38.80
CA ALA A 88 14.03 -2.96 -39.40
C ALA A 88 13.92 -4.33 -38.70
N VAL A 89 13.31 -4.32 -37.51
CA VAL A 89 13.13 -5.52 -36.68
C VAL A 89 12.16 -6.52 -37.34
N ASP A 90 11.28 -6.06 -38.23
CA ASP A 90 10.36 -6.96 -38.96
C ASP A 90 11.03 -7.69 -40.13
N GLU A 91 12.21 -7.23 -40.56
CA GLU A 91 13.02 -7.86 -41.62
C GLU A 91 14.05 -8.86 -41.05
N VAL A 92 13.79 -9.40 -39.85
CA VAL A 92 14.61 -10.47 -39.28
C VAL A 92 14.62 -11.66 -40.24
N ALA A 93 15.75 -11.87 -40.92
CA ALA A 93 15.98 -13.03 -41.77
C ALA A 93 15.73 -14.34 -41.00
N ASP A 94 15.47 -15.45 -41.70
CA ASP A 94 15.20 -16.78 -41.11
C ASP A 94 16.20 -17.24 -40.02
N ASN A 95 17.40 -16.66 -40.01
CA ASN A 95 18.47 -16.94 -39.06
C ASN A 95 18.42 -16.12 -37.75
N GLY A 96 17.48 -15.16 -37.61
CA GLY A 96 17.33 -14.30 -36.43
C GLY A 96 18.20 -13.03 -36.45
N LEU A 97 17.89 -12.06 -35.58
CA LEU A 97 18.66 -10.81 -35.42
C LEU A 97 19.82 -11.02 -34.43
N GLY A 98 21.05 -11.01 -34.94
CA GLY A 98 22.25 -11.14 -34.12
C GLY A 98 22.55 -9.87 -33.33
N TRP A 99 22.98 -10.02 -32.08
CA TRP A 99 23.50 -8.91 -31.27
C TRP A 99 24.77 -9.32 -30.53
N ALA A 100 25.61 -8.33 -30.24
CA ALA A 100 26.80 -8.50 -29.42
C ALA A 100 27.06 -7.24 -28.59
N ASN A 101 27.46 -7.42 -27.34
CA ASN A 101 27.93 -6.36 -26.46
C ASN A 101 29.45 -6.51 -26.28
N ALA A 102 30.20 -5.59 -26.89
CA ALA A 102 31.65 -5.61 -26.85
C ALA A 102 32.22 -5.38 -25.43
N GLY A 103 31.50 -4.67 -24.56
CA GLY A 103 31.94 -4.38 -23.19
C GLY A 103 31.87 -5.58 -22.25
N THR A 104 30.87 -6.45 -22.43
CA THR A 104 30.70 -7.65 -21.59
C THR A 104 31.12 -8.95 -22.28
N GLY A 105 31.32 -8.93 -23.60
CA GLY A 105 31.57 -10.11 -24.44
C GLY A 105 30.31 -10.96 -24.70
N SER A 106 29.15 -10.56 -24.19
CA SER A 106 27.88 -11.24 -24.39
C SER A 106 27.42 -11.11 -25.85
N ARG A 107 26.84 -12.17 -26.40
CA ARG A 107 26.32 -12.21 -27.77
C ARG A 107 25.19 -13.22 -27.89
N GLY A 108 24.33 -13.06 -28.88
CA GLY A 108 23.21 -13.96 -29.11
C GLY A 108 22.42 -13.64 -30.36
N THR A 109 21.27 -14.30 -30.51
CA THR A 109 20.41 -14.15 -31.67
C THR A 109 18.95 -14.11 -31.22
N ILE A 110 18.21 -13.09 -31.65
CA ILE A 110 16.78 -12.94 -31.38
C ILE A 110 16.03 -13.63 -32.52
N ARG A 111 15.30 -14.71 -32.21
CA ARG A 111 14.62 -15.54 -33.22
C ARG A 111 13.13 -15.25 -33.36
N GLU A 112 12.54 -14.61 -32.36
CA GLU A 112 11.12 -14.30 -32.32
C GLU A 112 10.89 -13.07 -31.44
N ILE A 113 10.01 -12.18 -31.90
CA ILE A 113 9.54 -11.01 -31.16
C ILE A 113 8.02 -11.05 -31.25
N ARG A 114 7.35 -11.17 -30.11
CA ARG A 114 5.88 -11.13 -29.99
C ARG A 114 5.48 -9.91 -29.17
N GLU A 115 4.33 -9.34 -29.49
CA GLU A 115 3.66 -8.30 -28.69
C GLU A 115 2.99 -8.86 -27.43
#